data_AF-A0A8X8VYQ6-F1
#
_entry.id   AF-A0A8X8VYQ6-F1
#
_cell.length_a   1.000
_cell.length_b   1.000
_cell.length_c   1.000
_cell.angle_alpha   90.00
_cell.angle_beta   90.00
_cell.angle_gamma   90.00
#
_symmetry.space_group_name_H-M   'P 1'
#
loop_
_entity.id
_entity.type
_entity.pdbx_description
1 polymer ?
#
loop_
_entity_poly.entity_id
_entity_poly.type
_entity_poly.pdbx_seq_one_letter_code
_entity_poly.pdbx_strand_id
1 'polypeptide(L)'
;MLATYLKAKGIHLRRSSNCLKNISFFSFVLYAQLQLPNLLVSEDNIVVFSNLIAFEMSPGMYNKFSVSSYFNFMKTLINNTNDVKVLREKGILHDVLASNEEVVGMFKSINTYGFAINTLSFLCGETRIDEYCNSKAKTWMADLTNTNTNTNTNTNTNTNFRSQWAAIALLVATFLLCLTSLQTYYTINPHN
;
A
#
# COMPACT_ATOMS: atom_id res chain seq x y z
N MET A 1 -1.60 6.85 7.92
CA MET A 1 -0.92 6.58 6.64
C MET A 1 -1.98 6.51 5.54
N LEU A 2 -2.15 7.53 4.69
CA LEU A 2 -3.32 7.64 3.80
C LEU A 2 -3.23 6.73 2.55
N ALA A 3 -4.36 6.24 2.03
CA ALA A 3 -4.39 5.41 0.80
C ALA A 3 -3.85 6.16 -0.43
N THR A 4 -4.20 7.45 -0.57
CA THR A 4 -3.66 8.34 -1.61
C THR A 4 -2.15 8.56 -1.46
N TYR A 5 -1.66 8.71 -0.23
CA TYR A 5 -0.23 8.84 0.06
C TYR A 5 0.56 7.58 -0.32
N LEU A 6 0.03 6.39 0.02
CA LEU A 6 0.64 5.11 -0.37
C LEU A 6 0.76 4.98 -1.89
N LYS A 7 -0.31 5.31 -2.62
CA LYS A 7 -0.31 5.33 -4.09
C LYS A 7 0.78 6.27 -4.64
N ALA A 8 0.94 7.46 -4.04
CA ALA A 8 1.96 8.44 -4.45
C ALA A 8 3.40 7.97 -4.16
N LYS A 9 3.60 7.13 -3.14
CA LYS A 9 4.91 6.55 -2.76
C LYS A 9 5.25 5.25 -3.49
N GLY A 10 4.48 4.86 -4.52
CA GLY A 10 4.73 3.64 -5.28
C GLY A 10 4.35 2.36 -4.53
N ILE A 11 3.50 2.47 -3.51
CA ILE A 11 2.91 1.34 -2.80
C ILE A 11 1.55 1.06 -3.45
N HIS A 12 1.45 -0.08 -4.12
CA HIS A 12 0.24 -0.51 -4.80
C HIS A 12 -0.67 -1.27 -3.84
N LEU A 13 -1.90 -0.77 -3.67
CA LEU A 13 -2.94 -1.47 -2.94
C LEU A 13 -3.52 -2.60 -3.81
N ARG A 14 -3.67 -3.79 -3.23
CA ARG A 14 -4.30 -4.95 -3.88
C ARG A 14 -5.27 -5.62 -2.93
N ARG A 15 -6.36 -6.16 -3.48
CA ARG A 15 -7.26 -7.04 -2.74
C ARG A 15 -6.58 -8.38 -2.41
N SER A 16 -6.78 -8.83 -1.17
CA SER A 16 -6.36 -10.10 -0.60
C SER A 16 -7.54 -11.09 -0.58
N SER A 17 -7.73 -11.83 0.51
CA SER A 17 -8.90 -12.71 0.77
C SER A 17 -10.00 -12.01 1.59
N ASN A 18 -11.08 -12.71 1.90
CA ASN A 18 -12.16 -12.21 2.77
C ASN A 18 -11.83 -12.30 4.27
N CYS A 19 -10.61 -12.70 4.63
CA CYS A 19 -10.20 -12.84 6.03
C CYS A 19 -9.56 -11.53 6.53
N LEU A 20 -10.13 -10.91 7.57
CA LEU A 20 -9.66 -9.64 8.13
C LEU A 20 -8.19 -9.66 8.60
N LYS A 21 -7.67 -10.83 8.95
CA LYS A 21 -6.27 -11.02 9.36
C LYS A 21 -5.29 -11.05 8.18
N ASN A 22 -5.77 -11.23 6.95
CA ASN A 22 -4.92 -11.47 5.79
C ASN A 22 -4.45 -10.16 5.16
N ILE A 23 -3.67 -9.40 5.94
CA ILE A 23 -2.96 -8.21 5.50
C ILE A 23 -1.51 -8.60 5.25
N SER A 24 -0.96 -8.26 4.09
CA SER A 24 0.43 -8.58 3.77
C SER A 24 1.11 -7.45 3.00
N PHE A 25 2.36 -7.19 3.36
CA PHE A 25 3.20 -6.21 2.70
C PHE A 25 4.39 -6.87 2.01
N PHE A 26 4.54 -6.58 0.72
CA PHE A 26 5.63 -7.04 -0.12
C PHE A 26 6.42 -5.83 -0.60
N SER A 27 7.72 -5.83 -0.32
CA SER A 27 8.65 -4.83 -0.82
C SER A 27 9.43 -5.42 -1.98
N PHE A 28 9.45 -4.73 -3.12
CA PHE A 28 10.25 -5.07 -4.28
C PHE A 28 11.24 -3.94 -4.58
N VAL A 29 12.22 -4.24 -5.45
CA VAL A 29 13.29 -3.31 -5.83
C VAL A 29 12.71 -1.98 -6.37
N LEU A 30 11.64 -2.03 -7.19
CA LEU A 30 11.09 -0.84 -7.84
C LEU A 30 9.76 -0.34 -7.24
N TYR A 31 8.99 -1.20 -6.60
CA TYR A 31 7.67 -0.87 -6.05
C TYR A 31 7.40 -1.65 -4.76
N ALA A 32 6.30 -1.36 -4.09
CA ALA A 32 5.82 -2.19 -3.00
C ALA A 32 4.34 -2.47 -3.17
N GLN A 33 3.85 -3.49 -2.50
CA GLN A 33 2.47 -3.92 -2.60
C GLN A 33 1.92 -4.18 -1.20
N LEU A 34 0.79 -3.54 -0.89
CA LEU A 34 0.02 -3.77 0.32
C LEU A 34 -1.26 -4.50 -0.06
N GLN A 35 -1.40 -5.74 0.42
CA GLN A 35 -2.61 -6.54 0.22
C GLN A 35 -3.54 -6.36 1.40
N LEU A 36 -4.81 -6.04 1.10
CA LEU A 36 -5.85 -5.81 2.10
C LEU A 36 -7.06 -6.70 1.84
N PRO A 37 -7.68 -7.25 2.90
CA PRO A 37 -8.91 -8.00 2.74
C PRO A 37 -10.03 -7.10 2.25
N ASN A 38 -10.96 -7.68 1.48
CA ASN A 38 -12.13 -6.94 1.05
C ASN A 38 -13.07 -6.71 2.22
N LEU A 39 -13.77 -5.58 2.17
CA LEU A 39 -14.77 -5.21 3.15
C LEU A 39 -16.04 -4.79 2.43
N LEU A 40 -17.14 -5.42 2.80
CA LEU A 40 -18.46 -4.97 2.42
C LEU A 40 -18.91 -3.93 3.45
N VAL A 41 -19.10 -2.69 3.01
CA VAL A 41 -19.59 -1.60 3.85
C VAL A 41 -21.09 -1.49 3.62
N SER A 42 -21.86 -1.60 4.70
CA SER A 42 -23.30 -1.36 4.77
C SER A 42 -23.65 -0.96 6.21
N GLU A 43 -24.82 -0.35 6.42
CA GLU A 43 -25.28 0.03 7.76
C GLU A 43 -25.33 -1.19 8.70
N ASP A 44 -25.87 -2.31 8.22
CA ASP A 44 -25.92 -3.57 8.99
C ASP A 44 -24.52 -4.08 9.36
N ASN A 45 -23.58 -4.01 8.42
CA ASN A 45 -22.23 -4.49 8.65
C ASN A 45 -21.51 -3.64 9.70
N ILE A 46 -21.76 -2.34 9.76
CA ILE A 46 -21.17 -1.45 10.78
C ILE A 46 -21.65 -1.83 12.18
N VAL A 47 -22.94 -2.16 12.33
CA VAL A 47 -23.48 -2.65 13.61
C VAL A 47 -22.80 -3.96 13.99
N VAL A 48 -22.67 -4.91 13.04
CA VAL A 48 -21.97 -6.18 13.27
C VAL A 48 -20.52 -5.94 13.68
N PHE A 49 -19.77 -5.09 12.98
CA PHE A 49 -18.38 -4.80 13.33
C PHE A 49 -18.24 -4.10 14.68
N SER A 50 -19.14 -3.19 15.02
CA SER A 50 -19.15 -2.50 16.32
C SER A 50 -19.40 -3.50 17.46
N ASN A 51 -20.33 -4.43 17.26
CA ASN A 51 -20.59 -5.51 18.23
C ASN A 51 -19.40 -6.47 18.37
N LEU A 52 -18.74 -6.81 17.26
CA LEU A 52 -17.51 -7.62 17.29
C LEU A 52 -16.39 -6.90 18.05
N ILE A 53 -16.20 -5.60 17.83
CA ILE A 53 -15.21 -4.82 18.58
C ILE A 53 -15.57 -4.79 20.07
N ALA A 54 -16.83 -4.55 20.43
CA ALA A 54 -17.28 -4.61 21.82
C ALA A 54 -17.06 -6.00 22.45
N PHE A 55 -17.26 -7.07 21.68
CA PHE A 55 -16.96 -8.44 22.10
C PHE A 55 -15.46 -8.65 22.35
N GLU A 56 -14.58 -8.13 21.48
CA GLU A 56 -13.13 -8.19 21.70
C GLU A 56 -12.69 -7.42 22.96
N MET A 57 -13.45 -6.40 23.37
CA MET A 57 -13.21 -5.61 24.59
C MET A 57 -13.80 -6.24 25.86
N SER A 58 -14.48 -7.39 25.74
CA SER A 58 -15.09 -8.05 26.90
C SER A 58 -14.03 -8.71 27.81
N PRO A 59 -14.26 -8.75 29.14
CA PRO A 59 -13.38 -9.44 30.07
C PRO A 59 -13.17 -10.90 29.66
N GLY A 60 -11.92 -11.35 29.59
CA GLY A 60 -11.57 -12.73 29.19
C GLY A 60 -11.16 -12.89 27.72
N MET A 61 -11.29 -11.86 26.88
CA MET A 61 -10.81 -11.86 25.49
C MET A 61 -9.38 -11.31 25.35
N TYR A 62 -8.46 -11.78 26.20
CA TYR A 62 -7.06 -11.35 26.14
C TYR A 62 -6.43 -11.70 24.78
N ASN A 63 -5.77 -10.71 24.16
CA ASN A 63 -5.01 -10.83 22.90
C ASN A 63 -5.81 -11.18 21.63
N LYS A 64 -7.14 -10.99 21.62
CA LYS A 64 -7.99 -11.23 20.44
C LYS A 64 -8.54 -9.92 19.88
N PHE A 65 -7.65 -9.03 19.46
CA PHE A 65 -7.99 -7.69 18.96
C PHE A 65 -7.98 -7.61 17.42
N SER A 66 -8.38 -8.67 16.73
CA SER A 66 -8.15 -8.77 15.27
C SER A 66 -9.03 -7.81 14.47
N VAL A 67 -10.29 -7.68 14.88
CA VAL A 67 -11.28 -6.79 14.24
C VAL A 67 -10.97 -5.34 14.57
N SER A 68 -10.80 -5.02 15.86
CA SER A 68 -10.42 -3.67 16.33
C SER A 68 -9.13 -3.18 15.70
N SER A 69 -8.10 -4.04 15.64
CA SER A 69 -6.82 -3.74 14.98
C SER A 69 -7.02 -3.45 13.48
N TYR A 70 -7.82 -4.26 12.78
CA TYR A 70 -8.07 -4.06 11.36
C TYR A 70 -8.77 -2.73 11.08
N PHE A 71 -9.82 -2.42 11.84
CA PHE A 71 -10.55 -1.16 11.71
C PHE A 71 -9.69 0.04 12.05
N ASN A 72 -8.85 -0.06 13.07
CA ASN A 72 -7.91 1.00 13.40
C ASN A 72 -6.94 1.26 12.24
N PHE A 73 -6.38 0.21 11.64
CA PHE A 73 -5.54 0.34 10.44
C PHE A 73 -6.29 0.99 9.26
N MET A 74 -7.50 0.51 8.95
CA MET A 74 -8.33 1.07 7.87
C MET A 74 -8.69 2.55 8.10
N LYS A 75 -8.94 2.96 9.34
CA LYS A 75 -9.15 4.38 9.71
C LYS A 75 -7.91 5.23 9.43
N THR A 76 -6.69 4.67 9.51
CA THR A 76 -5.48 5.41 9.11
C THR A 76 -5.36 5.61 7.60
N LEU A 77 -5.95 4.71 6.81
CA LEU A 77 -5.96 4.73 5.34
C LEU A 77 -7.05 5.65 4.78
N ILE A 78 -8.20 5.74 5.44
CA ILE A 78 -9.41 6.44 5.00
C ILE A 78 -9.57 7.75 5.78
N ASN A 79 -9.07 8.86 5.23
CA ASN A 79 -9.28 10.18 5.82
C ASN A 79 -10.28 11.02 5.03
N ASN A 80 -10.25 10.89 3.70
CA ASN A 80 -11.11 11.63 2.78
C ASN A 80 -11.70 10.73 1.68
N THR A 81 -12.56 11.31 0.86
CA THR A 81 -13.30 10.61 -0.19
C THR A 81 -12.39 10.13 -1.33
N ASN A 82 -11.23 10.75 -1.54
CA ASN A 82 -10.24 10.26 -2.51
C ASN A 82 -9.57 8.97 -2.04
N ASP A 83 -9.33 8.83 -0.74
CA ASP A 83 -8.82 7.58 -0.18
C ASP A 83 -9.83 6.43 -0.38
N VAL A 84 -11.12 6.72 -0.18
CA VAL A 84 -12.21 5.76 -0.46
C VAL A 84 -12.24 5.37 -1.94
N LYS A 85 -12.13 6.34 -2.86
CA LYS A 85 -12.08 6.07 -4.30
C LYS A 85 -10.94 5.13 -4.66
N VAL A 86 -9.73 5.37 -4.14
CA VAL A 86 -8.57 4.51 -4.38
C VAL A 86 -8.81 3.08 -3.87
N LEU A 87 -9.42 2.91 -2.70
CA LEU A 87 -9.72 1.59 -2.15
C LEU A 87 -10.83 0.87 -2.92
N ARG A 88 -11.84 1.60 -3.41
CA ARG A 88 -12.92 1.08 -4.25
C ARG A 88 -12.42 0.66 -5.63
N GLU A 89 -11.57 1.47 -6.26
CA GLU A 89 -10.88 1.13 -7.52
C GLU A 89 -10.10 -0.19 -7.43
N LYS A 90 -9.61 -0.52 -6.23
CA LYS A 90 -8.84 -1.75 -5.98
C LYS A 90 -9.70 -2.92 -5.47
N GLY A 91 -11.02 -2.74 -5.35
CA GLY A 91 -11.94 -3.75 -4.84
C GLY A 91 -11.74 -4.09 -3.37
N ILE A 92 -11.06 -3.22 -2.61
CA ILE A 92 -10.85 -3.42 -1.17
C ILE A 92 -12.11 -3.01 -0.42
N LEU A 93 -12.76 -1.92 -0.86
CA LEU A 93 -14.07 -1.52 -0.36
C LEU A 93 -15.12 -1.81 -1.41
N HIS A 94 -16.13 -2.61 -1.03
CA HIS A 94 -17.36 -2.78 -1.78
C HIS A 94 -18.50 -2.18 -0.97
N ASP A 95 -19.34 -1.42 -1.64
CA ASP A 95 -20.55 -0.88 -1.04
C ASP A 95 -21.71 -1.22 -1.97
N VAL A 96 -22.85 -1.56 -1.38
CA VAL A 96 -24.07 -1.86 -2.15
C VAL A 96 -24.75 -0.55 -2.55
N LEU A 97 -24.65 0.52 -1.74
CA LEU A 97 -25.49 1.72 -1.89
C LEU A 97 -24.85 3.06 -1.42
N ALA A 98 -23.74 3.09 -0.67
CA ALA A 98 -23.26 4.35 -0.04
C ALA A 98 -22.29 5.21 -0.89
N SER A 99 -22.46 6.53 -0.76
CA SER A 99 -21.56 7.56 -1.27
C SER A 99 -20.18 7.49 -0.61
N ASN A 100 -19.15 8.09 -1.24
CA ASN A 100 -17.80 8.05 -0.66
C ASN A 100 -17.74 8.82 0.67
N GLU A 101 -18.57 9.86 0.80
CA GLU A 101 -18.70 10.71 1.97
C GLU A 101 -19.31 9.92 3.15
N GLU A 102 -20.35 9.13 2.89
CA GLU A 102 -20.94 8.23 3.88
C GLU A 102 -19.93 7.20 4.37
N VAL A 103 -19.17 6.56 3.47
CA VAL A 103 -18.12 5.61 3.86
C VAL A 103 -17.10 6.26 4.79
N VAL A 104 -16.66 7.49 4.51
CA VAL A 104 -15.77 8.24 5.42
C VAL A 104 -16.44 8.46 6.78
N GLY A 105 -17.71 8.85 6.80
CA GLY A 105 -18.49 9.03 8.03
C GLY A 105 -18.62 7.75 8.86
N MET A 106 -18.89 6.62 8.19
CA MET A 106 -19.02 5.29 8.79
C MET A 106 -17.73 4.84 9.47
N PHE A 107 -16.58 4.96 8.80
CA PHE A 107 -15.30 4.62 9.43
C PHE A 107 -14.93 5.56 10.59
N LYS A 108 -15.37 6.82 10.54
CA LYS A 108 -15.19 7.77 11.64
C LYS A 108 -16.07 7.44 12.84
N SER A 109 -17.30 6.96 12.63
CA SER A 109 -18.24 6.63 13.70
C SER A 109 -17.88 5.35 14.46
N ILE A 110 -17.21 4.38 13.82
CA ILE A 110 -16.75 3.16 14.48
C ILE A 110 -15.76 3.51 15.59
N ASN A 111 -16.14 3.20 16.83
CA ASN A 111 -15.28 3.38 17.99
C ASN A 111 -14.38 2.16 18.19
N THR A 112 -13.07 2.35 18.03
CA THR A 112 -12.04 1.34 18.30
C THR A 112 -11.48 1.45 19.73
N TYR A 113 -12.13 2.25 20.59
CA TYR A 113 -11.81 2.48 22.01
C TYR A 113 -10.39 3.00 22.27
N GLY A 114 -9.76 3.59 21.25
CA GLY A 114 -8.39 4.09 21.35
C GLY A 114 -7.38 3.01 21.73
N PHE A 115 -7.74 1.72 21.62
CA PHE A 115 -6.89 0.61 21.98
C PHE A 115 -5.86 0.40 20.89
N ALA A 116 -4.86 1.28 20.92
CA ALA A 116 -3.61 1.15 20.22
C ALA A 116 -2.73 0.12 20.96
N ILE A 117 -3.26 -1.08 21.26
CA ILE A 117 -2.35 -2.23 21.16
C ILE A 117 -1.73 -2.08 19.79
N ASN A 118 -0.42 -2.27 19.72
CA ASN A 118 0.46 -2.15 18.57
C ASN A 118 -0.05 -3.01 17.39
N THR A 119 -1.21 -2.62 16.88
CA THR A 119 -2.10 -3.17 15.88
C THR A 119 -1.33 -3.32 14.58
N LEU A 120 -0.44 -2.35 14.42
CA LEU A 120 0.44 -2.06 13.31
C LEU A 120 1.68 -2.97 13.34
N SER A 121 2.15 -3.42 14.50
CA SER A 121 3.12 -4.52 14.55
C SER A 121 2.45 -5.89 14.43
N PHE A 122 1.19 -6.03 14.89
CA PHE A 122 0.48 -7.30 14.94
C PHE A 122 -0.16 -7.74 13.61
N LEU A 123 -0.74 -6.83 12.83
CA LEU A 123 -1.48 -7.18 11.60
C LEU A 123 -0.63 -7.10 10.33
N CYS A 124 0.21 -6.09 10.22
CA CYS A 124 1.09 -5.89 9.08
C CYS A 124 2.06 -4.80 9.45
N GLY A 125 3.32 -5.17 9.72
CA GLY A 125 4.38 -4.28 10.20
C GLY A 125 4.34 -2.93 9.52
N GLU A 126 3.69 -1.95 10.16
CA GLU A 126 3.75 -0.55 9.77
C GLU A 126 5.20 -0.11 9.79
N THR A 127 6.02 -0.67 10.69
CA THR A 127 7.47 -0.59 10.65
C THR A 127 8.05 -0.94 9.28
N ARG A 128 7.57 -1.97 8.58
CA ARG A 128 8.05 -2.33 7.23
C ARG A 128 7.57 -1.34 6.17
N ILE A 129 6.36 -0.79 6.32
CA ILE A 129 5.82 0.21 5.39
C ILE A 129 6.51 1.56 5.61
N ASP A 130 6.74 1.94 6.86
CA ASP A 130 7.47 3.13 7.30
C ASP A 130 8.95 3.01 7.00
N GLU A 131 9.57 1.85 7.15
CA GLU A 131 10.95 1.58 6.73
C GLU A 131 11.06 1.62 5.21
N TYR A 132 10.10 1.06 4.47
CA TYR A 132 10.09 1.19 3.02
C TYR A 132 9.92 2.65 2.60
N CYS A 133 8.93 3.33 3.20
CA CYS A 133 8.67 4.74 2.96
C CYS A 133 9.87 5.57 3.36
N ASN A 134 10.56 5.32 4.48
CA ASN A 134 11.69 6.13 4.95
C ASN A 134 12.99 5.77 4.25
N SER A 135 13.30 4.50 3.97
CA SER A 135 14.52 4.12 3.23
C SER A 135 14.45 4.68 1.81
N LYS A 136 13.38 4.39 1.07
CA LYS A 136 13.19 4.96 -0.25
C LYS A 136 12.89 6.44 -0.19
N ALA A 137 12.05 6.98 0.70
CA ALA A 137 11.86 8.43 0.75
C ALA A 137 13.15 9.15 1.13
N LYS A 138 14.03 8.61 1.98
CA LYS A 138 15.35 9.22 2.20
C LYS A 138 16.21 9.15 0.95
N THR A 139 16.24 8.03 0.22
CA THR A 139 16.95 7.92 -1.07
C THR A 139 16.40 8.89 -2.12
N TRP A 140 15.08 8.90 -2.33
CA TRP A 140 14.39 9.79 -3.27
C TRP A 140 14.45 11.26 -2.82
N MET A 141 14.41 11.55 -1.52
CA MET A 141 14.59 12.91 -1.00
C MET A 141 16.04 13.37 -1.12
N ALA A 142 17.03 12.48 -0.94
CA ALA A 142 18.44 12.77 -1.18
C ALA A 142 18.69 13.08 -2.67
N ASP A 143 18.10 12.28 -3.56
CA ASP A 143 18.10 12.54 -5.00
C ASP A 143 17.42 13.88 -5.33
N LEU A 144 16.29 14.20 -4.69
CA LEU A 144 15.60 15.48 -4.84
C LEU A 144 16.41 16.67 -4.31
N THR A 145 17.09 16.54 -3.17
CA THR A 145 17.94 17.61 -2.61
C THR A 145 19.20 17.84 -3.44
N ASN A 146 19.74 16.80 -4.08
CA ASN A 146 20.84 16.94 -5.03
C ASN A 146 20.40 17.56 -6.37
N THR A 147 19.11 17.47 -6.72
CA THR A 147 18.56 18.17 -7.89
C THR A 147 18.02 19.57 -7.60
N ASN A 148 17.74 19.90 -6.33
CA ASN A 148 17.13 21.19 -5.94
C ASN A 148 18.13 22.35 -5.71
N THR A 149 19.41 22.19 -6.04
CA THR A 149 20.29 23.36 -6.25
C THR A 149 20.16 23.94 -7.66
N ASN A 150 19.32 23.38 -8.54
CA ASN A 150 18.89 24.09 -9.73
C ASN A 150 17.51 23.62 -10.22
N THR A 151 16.52 24.50 -10.02
CA THR A 151 15.33 24.77 -10.85
C THR A 151 14.02 24.81 -10.06
N ASN A 152 13.56 26.04 -9.85
CA ASN A 152 12.16 26.40 -9.69
C ASN A 152 11.37 25.90 -10.92
N THR A 153 10.36 25.06 -10.75
CA THR A 153 9.09 25.13 -11.50
C THR A 153 8.07 24.07 -11.03
N ASN A 154 6.81 24.49 -11.09
CA ASN A 154 5.61 23.75 -10.70
C ASN A 154 5.28 22.58 -11.65
N THR A 155 4.66 21.54 -11.08
CA THR A 155 3.99 20.39 -11.73
C THR A 155 4.90 19.36 -12.41
N ASN A 156 4.77 18.07 -12.09
CA ASN A 156 3.80 17.16 -12.71
C ASN A 156 4.14 15.70 -12.35
N THR A 157 3.13 14.85 -12.31
CA THR A 157 3.13 13.42 -11.94
C THR A 157 3.91 12.50 -12.90
N ASN A 158 5.16 12.80 -13.26
CA ASN A 158 5.94 12.05 -14.27
C ASN A 158 7.35 11.60 -13.87
N THR A 159 7.83 11.93 -12.67
CA THR A 159 9.19 11.53 -12.23
C THR A 159 9.28 10.04 -11.90
N ASN A 160 8.27 9.50 -11.19
CA ASN A 160 8.20 8.08 -10.85
C ASN A 160 8.11 7.18 -12.09
N PHE A 161 7.36 7.60 -13.11
CA PHE A 161 7.17 6.83 -14.34
C PHE A 161 8.48 6.77 -15.15
N ARG A 162 9.19 7.89 -15.29
CA ARG A 162 10.44 7.95 -16.05
C ARG A 162 11.57 7.10 -15.44
N SER A 163 11.66 7.05 -14.11
CA SER A 163 12.60 6.17 -13.39
C SER A 163 12.32 4.68 -13.66
N GLN A 164 11.04 4.29 -13.68
CA GLN A 164 10.62 2.91 -13.96
C GLN A 164 10.95 2.49 -15.40
N TRP A 165 10.69 3.35 -16.39
CA TRP A 165 11.06 3.08 -17.79
C TRP A 165 12.57 3.03 -18.00
N ALA A 166 13.35 3.86 -17.29
CA ALA A 166 14.80 3.82 -17.37
C ALA A 166 15.37 2.49 -16.82
N ALA A 167 14.79 1.94 -15.76
CA ALA A 167 15.19 0.63 -15.22
C ALA A 167 14.89 -0.52 -16.21
N ILE A 168 13.73 -0.48 -16.87
CA ILE A 168 13.39 -1.44 -17.93
C ILE A 168 14.35 -1.30 -19.11
N ALA A 169 14.62 -0.07 -19.55
CA ALA A 169 15.55 0.19 -20.64
C ALA A 169 16.96 -0.32 -20.31
N LEU A 170 17.41 -0.16 -19.07
CA LEU A 170 18.70 -0.67 -18.60
C LEU A 170 18.74 -2.20 -18.59
N LEU A 171 17.68 -2.87 -18.10
CA LEU A 171 17.57 -4.34 -18.15
C LEU A 171 17.58 -4.86 -19.58
N VAL A 172 16.80 -4.23 -20.47
CA VAL A 172 16.76 -4.58 -21.90
C VAL A 172 18.13 -4.37 -22.54
N ALA A 173 18.80 -3.25 -22.25
CA ALA A 173 20.15 -2.97 -22.76
C ALA A 173 21.17 -4.00 -22.27
N THR A 174 21.15 -4.38 -20.98
CA THR A 174 22.03 -5.43 -20.45
C THR A 174 21.75 -6.78 -21.10
N PHE A 175 20.48 -7.15 -21.28
CA PHE A 175 20.11 -8.41 -21.94
C PHE A 175 20.57 -8.44 -23.39
N LEU A 176 20.37 -7.35 -24.14
CA LEU A 176 20.88 -7.19 -25.51
C LEU A 176 22.40 -7.26 -25.54
N LEU A 177 23.10 -6.63 -24.59
CA LEU A 177 24.55 -6.70 -24.49
C LEU A 177 25.02 -8.16 -24.33
N CYS A 178 24.43 -8.91 -23.40
CA CYS A 178 24.75 -10.33 -23.22
C CYS A 178 24.50 -11.17 -24.47
N LEU A 179 23.39 -10.93 -25.18
CA LEU A 179 23.10 -11.60 -26.44
C LEU A 179 24.15 -11.28 -27.51
N THR A 180 24.53 -10.01 -27.66
CA THR A 180 25.56 -9.61 -28.64
C THR A 180 26.93 -10.20 -28.30
N SER A 181 27.29 -10.29 -27.03
CA SER A 181 28.54 -10.95 -26.60
C SER A 181 28.53 -12.44 -26.91
N LEU A 182 27.44 -13.15 -26.64
CA LEU A 182 27.28 -14.57 -26.99
C LEU A 182 27.34 -14.76 -28.51
N GLN A 183 26.63 -13.94 -29.28
CA GLN A 183 26.64 -13.99 -30.74
C GLN A 183 28.06 -13.79 -31.28
N THR A 184 28.79 -12.80 -30.77
CA THR A 184 30.17 -12.53 -31.17
C THR A 184 31.10 -13.68 -30.81
N TYR A 185 30.93 -14.27 -29.63
CA TYR A 185 31.71 -15.43 -29.19
C TYR A 185 31.50 -16.66 -30.07
N TYR A 186 30.24 -17.03 -30.37
CA TYR A 186 29.93 -18.15 -31.27
C TYR A 186 30.35 -17.90 -32.72
N THR A 187 30.36 -16.65 -33.16
CA THR A 187 30.85 -16.27 -34.50
C THR A 187 32.38 -16.44 -34.60
N ILE A 188 33.11 -16.14 -33.53
CA ILE A 188 34.58 -16.26 -33.49
C ILE A 188 35.04 -17.71 -33.29
N ASN A 189 34.28 -18.51 -32.53
CA ASN A 189 34.60 -19.92 -32.28
C ASN A 189 33.48 -20.85 -32.79
N PRO A 190 33.31 -20.98 -34.12
CA PRO A 190 32.33 -21.91 -34.69
C PRO A 190 32.77 -23.34 -34.34
N HIS A 191 32.02 -24.02 -33.48
CA HIS A 191 32.20 -25.45 -33.24
C HIS A 191 31.73 -26.21 -34.49
N ASN A 192 32.66 -26.88 -35.14
CA ASN A 192 32.45 -27.81 -36.26
C ASN A 192 31.78 -29.10 -35.78
#